data_AF-A0A377E0B9-F1
#
_entry.id   AF-A0A377E0B9-F1
#
_cell.length_a   1.000
_cell.length_b   1.000
_cell.length_c   1.000
_cell.angle_alpha   90.00
_cell.angle_beta   90.00
_cell.angle_gamma   90.00
#
_symmetry.space_group_name_H-M   'P 1'
#
loop_
_entity.id
_entity.type
_entity.pdbx_description
1 polymer ?
#
loop_
_entity_poly.entity_id
_entity_poly.type
_entity_poly.pdbx_seq_one_letter_code
_entity_poly.pdbx_strand_id
1 'polypeptide(L)' 'MPELPLTGDGNIQLTASGDIQANVPLKPTVSGQLHAVNAAKQQVTQTMNAGIVSSGEVTSTEPVR' A
#
# COMPACT_ATOMS: atom_id res chain seq x y z
N MET A 1 7.47 -3.72 10.87
CA MET A 1 7.15 -3.10 9.57
C MET A 1 5.77 -3.62 9.19
N PRO A 2 4.90 -2.82 8.55
CA PRO A 2 3.61 -3.33 8.09
C PRO A 2 3.87 -4.45 7.07
N GLU A 3 3.49 -5.68 7.40
CA GLU A 3 3.70 -6.83 6.52
C GLU A 3 2.67 -6.80 5.38
N LEU A 4 3.10 -7.20 4.17
CA LEU A 4 2.20 -7.41 3.04
C LEU A 4 1.65 -8.85 3.17
N PRO A 5 0.36 -9.05 3.46
CA PRO A 5 -0.20 -10.38 3.74
C PRO A 5 -0.45 -11.19 2.44
N LEU A 6 0.36 -10.98 1.40
CA LEU A 6 0.33 -11.73 0.15
C LEU A 6 1.64 -12.51 -0.03
N THR A 7 1.54 -13.78 -0.34
CA THR A 7 2.68 -14.67 -0.59
C THR A 7 2.79 -15.07 -2.06
N GLY A 8 3.98 -15.53 -2.47
CA GLY A 8 4.26 -15.99 -3.82
C GLY A 8 4.61 -14.85 -4.78
N ASP A 9 4.84 -15.21 -6.05
CA ASP A 9 5.17 -14.24 -7.08
C ASP A 9 3.96 -13.36 -7.42
N GLY A 10 4.21 -12.09 -7.73
CA GLY A 10 3.14 -11.15 -8.01
C GLY A 10 3.63 -9.83 -8.59
N ASN A 11 2.66 -9.03 -9.02
CA ASN A 11 2.89 -7.66 -9.45
C ASN A 11 2.59 -6.71 -8.31
N ILE A 12 3.46 -5.73 -8.14
CA ILE A 12 3.34 -4.68 -7.14
C ILE A 12 3.31 -3.32 -7.84
N GLN A 13 2.32 -2.51 -7.51
CA GLN A 13 2.23 -1.11 -7.88
C GLN A 13 2.29 -0.26 -6.61
N LEU A 14 3.28 0.65 -6.55
CA LEU A 14 3.46 1.56 -5.43
C LEU A 14 3.40 3.00 -5.94
N THR A 15 2.53 3.79 -5.33
CA THR A 15 2.54 5.26 -5.44
C THR A 15 2.83 5.84 -4.07
N ALA A 16 3.80 6.75 -3.99
CA ALA A 16 4.12 7.47 -2.77
C ALA A 16 4.34 8.94 -3.08
N SER A 17 3.88 9.80 -2.17
CA SER A 17 4.07 11.24 -2.22
C SER A 17 4.49 11.76 -0.86
N GLY A 18 5.21 12.89 -0.87
CA GLY A 18 5.58 13.58 0.34
C GLY A 18 5.66 15.07 0.10
N ASP A 19 5.35 15.82 1.14
CA ASP A 19 5.30 17.28 1.09
C ASP A 19 6.29 17.87 2.09
N ILE A 20 6.99 18.92 1.64
CA ILE A 20 7.93 19.69 2.45
C ILE A 20 7.56 21.16 2.31
N GLN A 21 7.21 21.79 3.42
CA GLN A 21 6.90 23.21 3.47
C GLN A 21 8.18 24.01 3.75
N ALA A 22 8.43 25.04 2.94
CA ALA A 22 9.55 25.95 3.17
C ALA A 22 9.29 26.84 4.40
N ASN A 23 10.36 27.18 5.12
CA ASN A 23 10.38 28.20 6.18
C ASN A 23 9.44 27.94 7.39
N VAL A 24 8.98 26.70 7.57
CA VAL A 24 8.31 26.23 8.79
C VAL A 24 9.13 25.12 9.45
N PRO A 25 9.00 24.89 10.77
CA PRO A 25 9.60 23.73 11.42
C PRO A 25 9.21 22.44 10.68
N LEU A 26 10.22 21.61 10.37
CA LEU A 26 10.06 20.44 9.50
C LEU A 26 9.04 19.46 10.09
N LYS A 27 7.87 19.36 9.47
CA LYS A 27 6.88 18.31 9.68
C LYS A 27 6.65 17.57 8.36
N PRO A 28 7.65 16.81 7.87
CA PRO A 28 7.52 16.12 6.59
C PRO A 28 6.48 15.00 6.76
N THR A 29 5.55 14.91 5.81
CA THR A 29 4.56 13.84 5.79
C THR A 29 4.75 12.98 4.55
N VAL A 30 4.67 11.67 4.73
CA VAL A 30 4.68 10.70 3.63
C VAL A 30 3.30 10.06 3.55
N SER A 31 2.75 10.00 2.35
CA SER A 31 1.54 9.25 2.03
C SER A 31 1.81 8.29 0.89
N GLY A 32 1.03 7.23 0.79
CA GLY A 32 1.20 6.28 -0.30
C GLY A 32 0.10 5.24 -0.37
N GLN A 33 0.04 4.55 -1.49
CA GLN A 33 -0.80 3.40 -1.72
C GLN A 33 0.00 2.31 -2.43
N LEU A 34 -0.08 1.12 -1.87
CA LEU A 34 0.47 -0.11 -2.40
C LEU A 34 -0.69 -0.99 -2.85
N HIS A 35 -0.67 -1.42 -4.10
CA HIS A 35 -1.59 -2.42 -4.63
C HIS A 35 -0.79 -3.60 -5.16
N ALA A 36 -1.14 -4.80 -4.71
CA ALA A 36 -0.44 -6.01 -5.09
C ALA A 36 -1.42 -7.09 -5.52
N VAL A 37 -1.04 -7.85 -6.55
CA VAL A 37 -1.78 -9.01 -7.06
C VAL A 37 -0.80 -10.17 -7.26
N ASN A 38 -1.06 -11.33 -6.66
CA ASN A 38 -0.20 -12.51 -6.80
C ASN A 38 -0.66 -13.47 -7.91
N ALA A 39 0.16 -14.48 -8.20
CA ALA A 39 -0.14 -15.52 -9.18
C ALA A 39 -1.43 -16.30 -8.86
N ALA A 40 -1.80 -16.40 -7.58
CA ALA A 40 -3.05 -17.02 -7.12
C ALA A 40 -4.28 -16.09 -7.27
N LYS A 41 -4.16 -14.96 -7.99
CA LYS A 41 -5.24 -13.99 -8.21
C LYS A 41 -5.80 -13.41 -6.90
N GLN A 42 -4.99 -13.38 -5.86
CA GLN A 42 -5.31 -12.66 -4.63
C GLN A 42 -4.78 -11.24 -4.74
N GLN A 43 -5.52 -10.30 -4.18
CA GLN A 43 -5.15 -8.89 -4.13
C GLN A 43 -5.18 -8.35 -2.71
N VAL A 44 -4.40 -7.30 -2.48
CA VAL A 44 -4.47 -6.48 -1.28
C VAL A 44 -4.14 -5.04 -1.63
N THR A 45 -4.74 -4.12 -0.89
CA THR A 45 -4.39 -2.70 -0.93
C THR A 45 -3.94 -2.27 0.47
N GLN A 46 -2.80 -1.59 0.54
CA GLN A 46 -2.30 -0.97 1.75
C GLN A 46 -2.17 0.53 1.54
N THR A 47 -2.61 1.30 2.52
CA THR A 47 -2.55 2.77 2.50
C THR A 47 -1.62 3.27 3.59
N MET A 48 -0.88 4.34 3.27
CA MET A 48 -0.06 5.08 4.20
C MET A 48 -0.54 6.53 4.24
N ASN A 49 -0.79 7.03 5.45
CA ASN A 49 -1.17 8.42 5.69
C ASN A 49 -0.26 9.00 6.76
N ALA A 50 0.49 10.04 6.41
CA ALA A 50 1.46 10.69 7.31
C ALA A 50 2.39 9.69 8.04
N GLY A 51 2.83 8.64 7.34
CA GLY A 51 3.69 7.58 7.89
C GLY A 51 2.97 6.48 8.70
N ILE A 52 1.66 6.59 8.95
CA ILE A 52 0.85 5.53 9.56
C ILE A 52 0.30 4.62 8.47
N VAL A 53 0.41 3.30 8.64
CA VAL A 53 0.07 2.32 7.61
C VAL A 53 -1.12 1.47 8.02
N SER A 54 -2.04 1.24 7.08
CA SER A 54 -3.22 0.39 7.21
C SER A 54 -3.30 -0.58 6.03
N SER A 55 -3.50 -1.86 6.30
CA SER A 55 -3.69 -2.91 5.28
C SER A 55 -5.15 -3.34 5.20
N GLY A 56 -5.66 -3.48 3.98
CA GLY A 56 -6.92 -4.20 3.75
C GLY A 56 -6.74 -5.71 3.90
N GLU A 57 -7.86 -6.42 3.93
CA GLU A 57 -7.86 -7.89 3.86
C GLU A 57 -7.45 -8.38 2.46
N VAL A 58 -6.95 -9.60 2.41
CA VAL A 58 -6.64 -10.28 1.15
C VAL A 58 -7.95 -10.76 0.53
N THR A 59 -8.22 -10.37 -0.72
CA THR A 59 -9.42 -10.80 -1.44
C THR A 59 -9.05 -11.53 -2.72
N SER A 60 -9.81 -12.56 -3.11
CA SER A 60 -9.68 -13.16 -4.45
C SER A 60 -10.29 -12.22 -5.50
N THR A 61 -9.65 -12.11 -6.66
CA THR A 61 -10.19 -11.40 -7.83
C THR A 61 -11.01 -12.31 -8.75
N GLU A 62 -11.12 -13.60 -8.44
CA GLU A 62 -11.98 -14.49 -9.20
C GLU A 62 -13.45 -14.21 -8.89
N PRO A 63 -14.33 -14.13 -9.92
CA PRO A 63 -15.75 -14.00 -9.69
C PRO A 63 -16.27 -15.27 -8.99
N VAL A 64 -17.06 -15.09 -7.92
CA VAL A 64 -17.80 -16.18 -7.29
C VAL A 64 -18.79 -16.70 -8.34
N ARG A 65 -18.64 -17.98 -8.70
CA ARG A 65 -19.41 -18.62 -9.76
C ARG A 65 -20.72 -19.20 -9.24
#